data_AF-A0A946I4S4-F1
#
_entry.id   AF-A0A946I4S4-F1
#
_cell.length_a   1.000
_cell.length_b   1.000
_cell.length_c   1.000
_cell.angle_alpha   90.00
_cell.angle_beta   90.00
_cell.angle_gamma   90.00
#
_symmetry.space_group_name_H-M   'P 1'
#
loop_
_entity.id
_entity.type
_entity.pdbx_description
1 polymer ?
#
loop_
_entity_poly.entity_id
_entity_poly.type
_entity_poly.pdbx_seq_one_letter_code
_entity_poly.pdbx_strand_id
1 'polypeptide(L)'
;MQTHHTGLRLVNFEPISYGCRFIVSLFLALIFVFIGLAPCDAQETEKIPLTDEEAAWIAKHPVIRLGVDPAWPPFDFINKGGDHDGFAADVLARLEDLLGIRFERQANLTWKEALAKAESRKLDVISMAAQTPDRETYLLSSATIFTMPIVIAITLGLLVFLVLILYGLGRWQTKSDLEAVFGARRFRITILAGLSILVA
;
A
#
# COMPACT_ATOMS: atom_id res chain seq x y z
N MET A 1 63.62 58.25 7.48
CA MET A 1 62.69 57.43 8.30
C MET A 1 61.98 56.50 7.34
N GLN A 2 62.30 55.21 7.38
CA GLN A 2 61.83 54.18 6.45
C GLN A 2 60.36 53.84 6.71
N THR A 3 59.57 53.62 5.67
CA THR A 3 58.39 52.75 5.75
C THR A 3 58.39 51.79 4.57
N HIS A 4 58.39 50.50 4.90
CA HIS A 4 58.42 49.38 3.97
C HIS A 4 57.05 49.19 3.31
N HIS A 5 57.02 49.22 1.97
CA HIS A 5 55.89 48.69 1.20
C HIS A 5 56.08 47.18 1.03
N THR A 6 55.41 46.39 1.86
CA THR A 6 55.31 44.93 1.70
C THR A 6 54.30 44.65 0.58
N GLY A 7 54.80 44.47 -0.64
CA GLY A 7 53.99 44.05 -1.78
C GLY A 7 53.46 42.64 -1.56
N LEU A 8 52.13 42.51 -1.54
CA LEU A 8 51.44 41.22 -1.60
C LEU A 8 51.74 40.60 -2.97
N ARG A 9 52.63 39.59 -3.01
CA ARG A 9 52.83 38.77 -4.20
C ARG A 9 51.58 37.92 -4.42
N LEU A 10 50.84 38.23 -5.47
CA LEU A 10 49.83 37.34 -6.02
C LEU A 10 50.50 36.00 -6.35
N VAL A 11 50.02 34.93 -5.72
CA VAL A 11 50.42 33.57 -6.06
C VAL A 11 49.86 33.29 -7.45
N ASN A 12 50.73 33.38 -8.47
CA ASN A 12 50.39 33.01 -9.83
C ASN A 12 50.07 31.51 -9.84
N PHE A 13 48.80 31.16 -10.07
CA PHE A 13 48.39 29.81 -10.41
C PHE A 13 48.88 29.52 -11.84
N GLU A 14 50.00 28.79 -11.94
CA GLU A 14 50.50 28.26 -13.21
C GLU A 14 49.39 27.45 -13.93
N PRO A 15 49.16 27.67 -15.23
CA PRO A 15 48.17 26.92 -15.99
C PRO A 15 48.58 25.45 -16.04
N ILE A 16 47.71 24.59 -15.51
CA ILE A 16 47.87 23.14 -15.52
C ILE A 16 48.24 22.68 -16.94
N SER A 17 49.44 22.11 -17.09
CA SER A 17 50.02 21.66 -18.36
C SER A 17 49.00 20.89 -19.20
N TYR A 18 48.93 21.20 -20.50
CA TYR A 18 48.01 20.58 -21.48
C TYR A 18 48.04 19.04 -21.45
N GLY A 19 49.15 18.44 -21.02
CA GLY A 19 49.26 16.99 -20.81
C GLY A 19 48.32 16.45 -19.73
N CYS A 20 48.06 17.20 -18.65
CA CYS A 20 47.19 16.76 -17.57
C CYS A 20 45.71 16.74 -18.00
N ARG A 21 45.28 17.71 -18.83
CA ARG A 21 43.92 17.74 -19.41
C ARG A 21 43.69 16.59 -20.38
N PHE A 22 44.71 16.21 -21.15
CA PHE A 22 44.65 15.07 -22.05
C PHE A 22 44.56 13.74 -21.30
N ILE A 23 45.36 13.57 -20.25
CA ILE A 23 45.35 12.37 -19.41
C ILE A 23 44.00 12.21 -18.70
N VAL A 24 43.44 13.28 -18.12
CA VAL A 24 42.12 13.24 -17.47
C VAL A 24 41.02 12.91 -18.47
N SER A 25 41.07 13.48 -19.68
CA SER A 25 40.07 13.20 -20.72
C SER A 25 40.16 11.75 -21.23
N LEU A 26 41.37 11.22 -21.39
CA LEU A 26 41.61 9.82 -21.75
C LEU A 26 41.10 8.88 -20.66
N PHE A 27 41.33 9.23 -19.39
CA PHE A 27 40.89 8.45 -18.24
C PHE A 27 39.36 8.43 -18.12
N LEU A 28 38.70 9.58 -18.34
CA LEU A 28 37.24 9.67 -18.37
C LEU A 28 36.63 8.90 -19.56
N ALA A 29 37.26 8.96 -20.74
CA ALA A 29 36.83 8.19 -21.90
C ALA A 29 36.98 6.68 -21.66
N LEU A 30 38.08 6.25 -21.02
CA LEU A 30 38.30 4.85 -20.63
C LEU A 30 37.27 4.37 -19.60
N ILE A 31 36.94 5.19 -18.60
CA ILE A 31 35.88 4.88 -17.63
C ILE A 31 34.53 4.73 -18.35
N PHE A 32 34.21 5.61 -19.29
CA PHE A 32 32.96 5.54 -20.05
C PHE A 32 32.86 4.29 -20.92
N VAL A 33 33.97 3.86 -21.53
CA VAL A 33 34.06 2.60 -22.27
C VAL A 33 33.91 1.39 -21.34
N PHE A 34 34.52 1.43 -20.15
CA PHE A 34 34.38 0.36 -19.15
C PHE A 34 32.96 0.24 -18.59
N ILE A 35 32.24 1.35 -18.41
CA ILE A 35 30.83 1.32 -17.97
C ILE A 35 29.92 0.78 -19.09
N GLY A 36 30.18 1.14 -20.35
CA GLY A 36 29.40 0.64 -21.49
C GLY A 36 29.63 -0.84 -21.84
N LEU A 37 30.74 -1.43 -21.38
CA LEU A 37 31.07 -2.86 -21.53
C LEU A 37 30.72 -3.70 -20.29
N ALA A 38 30.14 -3.09 -19.25
CA ALA A 38 29.61 -3.87 -18.16
C ALA A 38 28.62 -4.88 -18.74
N PRO A 39 28.84 -6.20 -18.59
CA PRO A 39 27.82 -7.16 -18.95
C PRO A 39 26.58 -6.77 -18.14
N CYS A 40 25.51 -6.43 -18.86
CA CYS A 40 24.19 -6.40 -18.28
C CYS A 40 23.96 -7.85 -17.85
N ASP A 41 24.25 -8.13 -16.58
CA ASP A 41 23.95 -9.42 -15.98
C ASP A 41 22.44 -9.55 -16.10
N ALA A 42 22.01 -10.29 -17.13
CA ALA A 42 20.62 -10.62 -17.32
C ALA A 42 20.30 -11.54 -16.14
N GLN A 43 19.80 -10.93 -15.07
CA GLN A 43 19.56 -11.58 -13.79
C GLN A 43 18.83 -12.89 -14.05
N GLU A 44 19.55 -14.00 -13.89
CA GLU A 44 19.04 -15.33 -14.16
C GLU A 44 17.80 -15.50 -13.27
N THR A 45 16.62 -15.68 -13.87
CA THR A 45 15.37 -15.81 -13.13
C THR A 45 15.51 -17.01 -12.21
N GLU A 46 15.72 -16.76 -10.92
CA GLU A 46 15.81 -17.77 -9.88
C GLU A 46 14.55 -18.64 -9.95
N LYS A 47 14.69 -19.85 -10.48
CA LYS A 47 13.57 -20.76 -10.66
C LYS A 47 13.13 -21.28 -9.29
N ILE A 48 11.83 -21.19 -9.01
CA ILE A 48 11.26 -21.73 -7.77
C ILE A 48 11.50 -23.26 -7.76
N PRO A 49 12.07 -23.83 -6.68
CA PRO A 49 12.20 -25.27 -6.56
C PRO A 49 10.81 -25.89 -6.35
N LEU A 50 10.28 -26.50 -7.42
CA LEU A 50 9.02 -27.22 -7.39
C LEU A 50 9.27 -28.72 -7.21
N THR A 51 8.36 -29.39 -6.51
CA THR A 51 8.30 -30.86 -6.53
C THR A 51 7.87 -31.36 -7.91
N ASP A 52 8.15 -32.63 -8.21
CA ASP A 52 7.74 -33.25 -9.48
C ASP A 52 6.22 -33.20 -9.69
N GLU A 53 5.46 -33.33 -8.59
CA GLU A 53 3.99 -33.28 -8.60
C GLU A 53 3.48 -31.87 -8.94
N GLU A 54 4.07 -30.82 -8.33
CA GLU A 54 3.73 -29.43 -8.60
C GLU A 54 4.10 -29.01 -10.02
N ALA A 55 5.30 -29.39 -10.49
CA ALA A 55 5.75 -29.10 -11.85
C ALA A 55 4.84 -29.77 -12.88
N ALA A 56 4.45 -31.03 -12.66
CA ALA A 56 3.51 -31.74 -13.52
C ALA A 56 2.11 -31.14 -13.48
N TRP A 57 1.67 -30.62 -12.32
CA TRP A 57 0.38 -29.93 -12.19
C TRP A 57 0.38 -28.61 -12.96
N ILE A 58 1.41 -27.78 -12.79
CA ILE A 58 1.56 -26.49 -13.48
C ILE A 58 1.62 -26.68 -14.99
N ALA A 59 2.37 -27.67 -15.47
CA ALA A 59 2.45 -27.98 -16.90
C ALA A 59 1.08 -28.34 -17.53
N LYS A 60 0.16 -28.92 -16.72
CA LYS A 60 -1.22 -29.24 -17.15
C LYS A 60 -2.18 -28.05 -17.01
N HIS A 61 -1.83 -27.05 -16.19
CA HIS A 61 -2.66 -25.89 -15.88
C HIS A 61 -1.91 -24.57 -16.14
N PRO A 62 -1.52 -24.28 -17.40
CA PRO A 62 -0.76 -23.07 -17.73
C PRO A 62 -1.57 -21.78 -17.55
N VAL A 63 -2.90 -21.89 -17.44
CA VAL A 63 -3.81 -20.75 -17.23
C VAL A 63 -4.60 -20.97 -15.95
N ILE A 64 -4.50 -20.01 -15.03
CA ILE A 64 -5.16 -20.02 -13.73
C ILE A 64 -6.17 -18.87 -13.66
N ARG A 65 -7.44 -19.18 -13.38
CA ARG A 65 -8.52 -18.17 -13.34
C ARG A 65 -8.45 -17.38 -12.05
N LEU A 66 -8.23 -16.08 -12.16
CA LEU A 66 -8.02 -15.18 -11.04
C LEU A 66 -9.23 -14.26 -10.85
N GLY A 67 -9.72 -14.18 -9.61
CA GLY A 67 -10.60 -13.09 -9.16
C GLY A 67 -9.80 -12.02 -8.42
N VAL A 68 -10.14 -10.77 -8.66
CA VAL A 68 -9.49 -9.58 -8.07
C VAL A 68 -10.54 -8.71 -7.38
N ASP A 69 -10.12 -7.90 -6.41
CA ASP A 69 -10.96 -6.77 -5.97
C ASP A 69 -10.83 -5.63 -6.98
N PRO A 70 -11.89 -5.16 -7.65
CA PRO A 70 -11.77 -4.08 -8.63
C PRO A 70 -11.62 -2.69 -7.99
N ALA A 71 -11.87 -2.53 -6.69
CA ALA A 71 -12.10 -1.23 -6.07
C ALA A 71 -11.32 -1.02 -4.76
N TRP A 72 -10.13 -1.63 -4.61
CA TRP A 72 -9.32 -1.51 -3.40
C TRP A 72 -7.89 -0.97 -3.65
N PRO A 73 -7.76 0.28 -4.16
CA PRO A 73 -6.46 0.92 -4.28
C PRO A 73 -5.85 1.23 -2.90
N PRO A 74 -4.51 1.21 -2.78
CA PRO A 74 -3.51 0.93 -3.81
C PRO A 74 -3.15 -0.58 -3.93
N PHE A 75 -3.94 -1.47 -3.34
CA PHE A 75 -3.56 -2.88 -3.15
C PHE A 75 -4.01 -3.79 -4.29
N ASP A 76 -5.29 -3.77 -4.62
CA ASP A 76 -5.89 -4.60 -5.65
C ASP A 76 -7.04 -3.84 -6.28
N PHE A 77 -6.91 -3.45 -7.56
CA PHE A 77 -7.93 -2.67 -8.25
C PHE A 77 -7.83 -2.81 -9.77
N ILE A 78 -8.90 -2.42 -10.46
CA ILE A 78 -8.87 -2.18 -11.90
C ILE A 78 -8.66 -0.69 -12.14
N ASN A 79 -7.60 -0.33 -12.85
CA ASN A 79 -7.27 1.06 -13.15
C ASN A 79 -8.19 1.66 -14.23
N LYS A 80 -8.01 2.94 -14.54
CA LYS A 80 -8.83 3.63 -15.56
C LYS A 80 -8.66 3.08 -16.98
N GLY A 81 -7.55 2.38 -17.25
CA GLY A 81 -7.31 1.68 -18.51
C GLY A 81 -8.06 0.36 -18.62
N GLY A 82 -8.64 -0.14 -17.53
CA GLY A 82 -9.29 -1.45 -17.47
C GLY A 82 -8.32 -2.58 -17.10
N ASP A 83 -7.08 -2.26 -16.76
CA ASP A 83 -6.05 -3.22 -16.39
C ASP A 83 -6.04 -3.47 -14.88
N HIS A 84 -5.65 -4.69 -14.50
CA HIS A 84 -5.41 -5.06 -13.11
C HIS A 84 -4.13 -4.39 -12.61
N ASP A 85 -4.23 -3.66 -11.50
CA ASP A 85 -3.20 -2.75 -11.00
C ASP A 85 -3.13 -2.77 -9.46
N GLY A 86 -2.03 -2.25 -8.92
CA GLY A 86 -1.71 -2.24 -7.49
C GLY A 86 -0.74 -3.33 -7.06
N PHE A 87 -0.45 -3.37 -5.76
CA PHE A 87 0.50 -4.31 -5.16
C PHE A 87 0.26 -5.77 -5.56
N ALA A 88 -1.02 -6.19 -5.61
CA ALA A 88 -1.39 -7.53 -6.00
C ALA A 88 -0.98 -7.86 -7.44
N ALA A 89 -1.19 -6.92 -8.37
CA ALA A 89 -0.85 -7.10 -9.77
C ALA A 89 0.66 -7.32 -9.96
N ASP A 90 1.49 -6.56 -9.23
CA ASP A 90 2.96 -6.71 -9.25
C ASP A 90 3.41 -8.08 -8.73
N VAL A 91 2.84 -8.53 -7.61
CA VAL A 91 3.16 -9.84 -7.02
C VAL A 91 2.74 -10.96 -7.97
N LEU A 92 1.55 -10.86 -8.57
CA LEU A 92 1.03 -11.87 -9.48
C LEU A 92 1.83 -11.91 -10.80
N ALA A 93 2.23 -10.77 -11.35
CA ALA A 93 3.11 -10.71 -12.52
C ALA A 93 4.45 -11.41 -12.23
N ARG A 94 5.01 -11.19 -11.03
CA ARG A 94 6.24 -11.90 -10.64
C ARG A 94 6.04 -13.42 -10.52
N LEU A 95 4.87 -13.87 -10.06
CA LEU A 95 4.53 -15.29 -10.01
C LEU A 95 4.34 -15.89 -11.42
N GLU A 96 3.75 -15.14 -12.36
CA GLU A 96 3.66 -15.54 -13.78
C GLU A 96 5.06 -15.82 -14.35
N ASP A 97 6.01 -14.91 -14.14
CA ASP A 97 7.40 -15.05 -14.62
C ASP A 97 8.13 -16.25 -13.98
N LEU A 98 7.95 -16.44 -12.68
CA LEU A 98 8.67 -17.49 -11.93
C LEU A 98 8.15 -18.89 -12.23
N LEU A 99 6.85 -19.04 -12.46
CA LEU A 99 6.19 -20.33 -12.66
C LEU A 99 5.92 -20.65 -14.14
N GLY A 100 6.06 -19.66 -15.04
CA GLY A 100 5.74 -19.82 -16.46
C GLY A 100 4.24 -20.04 -16.71
N ILE A 101 3.39 -19.49 -15.85
CA ILE A 101 1.93 -19.56 -15.97
C ILE A 101 1.34 -18.21 -16.36
N ARG A 102 0.04 -18.20 -16.66
CA ARG A 102 -0.73 -16.98 -16.87
C ARG A 102 -1.95 -16.95 -15.95
N PHE A 103 -2.13 -15.85 -15.25
CA PHE A 103 -3.38 -15.55 -14.57
C PHE A 103 -4.39 -14.93 -15.55
N GLU A 104 -5.50 -15.60 -15.76
CA GLU A 104 -6.64 -15.07 -16.49
C GLU A 104 -7.53 -14.29 -15.51
N ARG A 105 -7.37 -12.96 -15.49
CA ARG A 105 -8.19 -12.07 -14.68
C ARG A 105 -9.62 -12.05 -15.22
N GLN A 106 -10.58 -12.50 -14.43
CA GLN A 106 -11.99 -12.44 -14.82
C GLN A 106 -12.50 -11.01 -14.72
N ALA A 107 -12.81 -10.41 -15.87
CA ALA A 107 -13.26 -9.03 -15.95
C ALA A 107 -14.67 -8.82 -15.35
N ASN A 108 -14.96 -7.57 -14.98
CA ASN A 108 -16.29 -7.08 -14.59
C ASN A 108 -16.93 -7.84 -13.42
N LEU A 109 -16.13 -8.26 -12.43
CA LEU A 109 -16.64 -8.83 -11.20
C LEU A 109 -16.52 -7.82 -10.07
N THR A 110 -17.58 -7.69 -9.28
CA THR A 110 -17.48 -7.11 -7.94
C THR A 110 -16.75 -8.09 -7.02
N TRP A 111 -16.17 -7.58 -5.92
CA TRP A 111 -15.55 -8.42 -4.89
C TRP A 111 -16.47 -9.56 -4.42
N LYS A 112 -17.76 -9.26 -4.21
CA LYS A 112 -18.75 -10.26 -3.79
C LYS A 112 -18.95 -11.36 -4.84
N GLU A 113 -19.00 -11.00 -6.11
CA GLU A 113 -19.14 -11.97 -7.21
C GLU A 113 -17.88 -12.82 -7.40
N ALA A 114 -16.70 -12.22 -7.22
CA ALA A 114 -15.43 -12.96 -7.23
C ALA A 114 -15.44 -14.02 -6.12
N LEU A 115 -15.82 -13.68 -4.89
CA LEU A 115 -15.94 -14.65 -3.79
C LEU A 115 -16.95 -15.75 -4.08
N ALA A 116 -18.15 -15.41 -4.58
CA ALA A 116 -19.17 -16.40 -4.93
C ALA A 116 -18.71 -17.35 -6.06
N LYS A 117 -17.94 -16.84 -7.03
CA LYS A 117 -17.32 -17.67 -8.07
C LYS A 117 -16.21 -18.56 -7.52
N ALA A 118 -15.44 -18.10 -6.53
CA ALA A 118 -14.43 -18.91 -5.86
C ALA A 118 -15.07 -20.07 -5.09
N GLU A 119 -16.11 -19.77 -4.31
CA GLU A 119 -16.88 -20.77 -3.55
C GLU A 119 -17.47 -21.85 -4.47
N SER A 120 -17.99 -21.44 -5.63
CA SER A 120 -18.49 -22.35 -6.67
C SER A 120 -17.41 -22.96 -7.58
N ARG A 121 -16.11 -22.81 -7.26
CA ARG A 121 -14.96 -23.36 -8.00
C ARG A 121 -14.86 -22.91 -9.47
N LYS A 122 -15.45 -21.75 -9.79
CA LYS A 122 -15.35 -21.08 -11.10
C LYS A 122 -14.12 -20.17 -11.20
N LEU A 123 -13.49 -19.89 -10.07
CA LEU A 123 -12.19 -19.23 -9.95
C LEU A 123 -11.25 -20.17 -9.21
N ASP A 124 -9.98 -20.14 -9.59
CA ASP A 124 -8.94 -20.98 -9.01
C ASP A 124 -8.21 -20.24 -7.88
N VAL A 125 -8.07 -18.92 -8.01
CA VAL A 125 -7.39 -18.04 -7.05
C VAL A 125 -8.19 -16.76 -6.82
N ILE A 126 -8.18 -16.26 -5.59
CA ILE A 126 -8.65 -14.92 -5.24
C ILE A 126 -7.46 -14.10 -4.74
N SER A 127 -7.26 -12.95 -5.37
CA SER A 127 -6.24 -11.98 -5.01
C SER A 127 -6.56 -11.30 -3.67
N MET A 128 -5.52 -11.12 -2.84
CA MET A 128 -5.53 -10.34 -1.59
C MET A 128 -6.73 -10.57 -0.65
N ALA A 129 -7.29 -11.79 -0.62
CA ALA A 129 -8.39 -12.11 0.29
C ALA A 129 -7.92 -12.11 1.75
N ALA A 130 -8.59 -11.32 2.59
CA ALA A 130 -8.40 -11.42 4.04
C ALA A 130 -8.81 -12.81 4.55
N GLN A 131 -7.96 -13.39 5.39
CA GLN A 131 -8.19 -14.66 6.06
C GLN A 131 -9.27 -14.46 7.14
N THR A 132 -10.36 -15.20 7.02
CA THR A 132 -11.49 -15.15 7.95
C THR A 132 -12.05 -16.55 8.11
N PRO A 133 -12.57 -16.93 9.29
CA PRO A 133 -13.10 -18.27 9.54
C PRO A 133 -14.17 -18.72 8.54
N ASP A 134 -15.00 -17.80 8.06
CA ASP A 134 -16.04 -18.08 7.05
C ASP A 134 -15.42 -18.51 5.70
N ARG A 135 -14.42 -17.76 5.23
CA ARG A 135 -13.75 -18.02 3.94
C ARG A 135 -12.88 -19.27 3.96
N GLU A 136 -12.31 -19.63 5.11
CA GLU A 136 -11.49 -20.83 5.27
C GLU A 136 -12.27 -22.14 5.02
N THR A 137 -13.61 -22.08 5.07
CA THR A 137 -14.45 -23.23 4.75
C THR A 137 -14.40 -23.64 3.26
N TYR A 138 -14.02 -22.72 2.36
CA TYR A 138 -13.95 -22.98 0.92
C TYR A 138 -12.69 -22.45 0.22
N LEU A 139 -11.89 -21.60 0.85
CA LEU A 139 -10.62 -21.09 0.34
C LEU A 139 -9.44 -21.61 1.17
N LEU A 140 -8.43 -22.14 0.48
CA LEU A 140 -7.11 -22.33 1.04
C LEU A 140 -6.34 -21.03 0.90
N SER A 141 -5.79 -20.54 2.01
CA SER A 141 -4.98 -19.31 2.02
C SER A 141 -3.51 -19.62 1.83
N SER A 142 -2.81 -18.76 1.09
CA SER A 142 -1.35 -18.80 1.00
C SER A 142 -0.71 -18.35 2.31
N ALA A 143 0.63 -18.42 2.37
CA ALA A 143 1.37 -17.65 3.34
C ALA A 143 0.99 -16.16 3.25
N THR A 144 1.00 -15.48 4.40
CA THR A 144 0.65 -14.05 4.48
C THR A 144 1.63 -13.22 3.69
N ILE A 145 1.16 -12.61 2.60
CA ILE A 145 1.96 -11.72 1.73
C ILE A 145 1.95 -10.26 2.19
N PHE A 146 0.96 -9.87 2.99
CA PHE A 146 0.80 -8.50 3.46
C PHE A 146 0.05 -8.45 4.81
N THR A 147 0.56 -7.63 5.74
CA THR A 147 -0.06 -7.41 7.05
C THR A 147 -0.29 -5.92 7.24
N MET A 148 -1.53 -5.54 7.53
CA MET A 148 -1.90 -4.15 7.77
C MET A 148 -2.52 -3.98 9.17
N PRO A 149 -2.03 -3.05 10.00
CA PRO A 149 -2.72 -2.70 11.24
C PRO A 149 -4.02 -1.95 10.90
N ILE A 150 -5.12 -2.28 11.60
CA ILE A 150 -6.37 -1.53 11.49
C ILE A 150 -6.17 -0.18 12.18
N VAL A 151 -6.32 0.91 11.43
CA VAL A 151 -6.27 2.28 11.94
C VAL A 151 -7.64 2.92 11.75
N ILE A 152 -8.14 3.59 12.79
CA ILE A 152 -9.40 4.34 12.72
C ILE A 152 -9.05 5.81 12.45
N ALA A 153 -9.38 6.30 11.25
CA ALA A 153 -9.25 7.70 10.91
C ALA A 153 -10.58 8.42 11.16
N ILE A 154 -10.57 9.45 12.01
CA ILE A 154 -11.72 10.33 12.27
C ILE A 154 -11.39 11.75 11.83
N THR A 155 -12.35 12.42 11.19
CA THR A 155 -12.19 13.84 10.84
C THR A 155 -12.20 14.66 12.12
N LEU A 156 -11.24 15.58 12.28
CA LEU A 156 -11.11 16.44 13.47
C LEU A 156 -12.41 17.17 13.80
N GLY A 157 -13.20 17.54 12.79
CA GLY A 157 -14.52 18.16 12.98
C GLY A 157 -15.53 17.27 13.71
N LEU A 158 -15.54 15.96 13.48
CA LEU A 158 -16.43 15.03 14.19
C LEU A 158 -15.99 14.87 15.65
N LEU A 159 -14.68 14.81 15.91
CA LEU A 159 -14.14 14.76 17.26
C LEU A 159 -14.50 16.04 18.04
N VAL A 160 -14.26 17.21 17.43
CA VAL A 160 -14.60 18.51 18.03
C VAL A 160 -16.11 18.62 18.25
N PHE A 161 -16.94 18.20 17.30
CA PHE A 161 -18.39 18.20 17.43
C PHE A 161 -18.86 17.26 18.55
N LEU A 162 -18.28 16.06 18.66
CA LEU A 162 -18.61 15.10 19.71
C LEU A 162 -18.15 15.60 21.10
N VAL A 163 -16.98 16.22 21.19
CA VAL A 163 -16.49 16.88 22.40
C VAL A 163 -17.39 18.06 22.77
N LEU A 164 -17.82 18.89 21.81
CA LEU A 164 -18.75 20.00 22.05
C LEU A 164 -20.14 19.51 22.47
N ILE A 165 -20.64 18.41 21.91
CA ILE A 165 -21.89 17.78 22.35
C ILE A 165 -21.74 17.27 23.77
N LEU A 166 -20.70 16.52 24.10
CA LEU A 166 -20.50 15.99 25.45
C LEU A 166 -20.27 17.10 26.49
N TYR A 167 -19.48 18.12 26.13
CA TYR A 167 -19.23 19.29 26.96
C TYR A 167 -20.49 20.15 27.11
N GLY A 168 -21.28 20.27 26.04
CA GLY A 168 -22.60 20.88 26.05
C GLY A 168 -23.52 20.13 26.99
N LEU A 169 -23.79 18.85 26.75
CA LEU A 169 -24.63 17.93 27.55
C LEU A 169 -24.26 17.93 29.04
N GLY A 170 -22.97 18.06 29.39
CA GLY A 170 -22.53 18.20 30.79
C GLY A 170 -23.01 19.47 31.50
N ARG A 171 -23.43 20.52 30.76
CA ARG A 171 -24.05 21.73 31.32
C ARG A 171 -25.58 21.72 31.30
N TRP A 172 -26.22 20.84 30.52
CA TRP A 172 -27.69 20.74 30.46
C TRP A 172 -28.23 19.79 31.55
N GLN A 173 -28.06 20.13 32.82
CA GLN A 173 -28.73 19.40 33.91
C GLN A 173 -29.94 20.13 34.49
N THR A 174 -30.20 21.38 34.07
CA THR A 174 -31.34 22.16 34.52
C THR A 174 -32.55 21.99 33.61
N LYS A 175 -33.69 21.61 34.21
CA LYS A 175 -34.98 21.37 33.52
C LYS A 175 -35.42 22.54 32.64
N SER A 176 -35.07 23.77 33.00
CA SER A 176 -35.35 25.00 32.24
C SER A 176 -34.73 25.01 30.85
N ASP A 177 -33.55 24.39 30.70
CA ASP A 177 -32.74 24.54 29.50
C ASP A 177 -33.19 23.55 28.41
N LEU A 178 -33.66 22.37 28.84
CA LEU A 178 -34.34 21.40 27.97
C LEU A 178 -35.68 21.94 27.45
N GLU A 179 -36.42 22.70 28.26
CA GLU A 179 -37.69 23.30 27.85
C GLU A 179 -37.50 24.44 26.82
N ALA A 180 -36.36 25.14 26.85
CA ALA A 180 -36.02 26.21 25.92
C ALA A 180 -35.68 25.71 24.51
N VAL A 181 -35.02 24.55 24.38
CA VAL A 181 -34.63 23.98 23.07
C VAL A 181 -35.77 23.17 22.45
N PHE A 182 -36.50 22.40 23.25
CA PHE A 182 -37.58 21.54 22.74
C PHE A 182 -38.96 22.21 22.72
N GLY A 183 -39.00 23.53 22.96
CA GLY A 183 -40.15 24.39 22.69
C GLY A 183 -41.45 23.85 23.24
N ALA A 184 -41.62 23.89 24.57
CA ALA A 184 -42.87 23.74 25.32
C ALA A 184 -44.06 23.05 24.60
N ARG A 185 -43.86 21.83 24.09
CA ARG A 185 -44.94 20.90 23.75
C ARG A 185 -44.65 19.62 24.50
N ARG A 186 -45.43 19.39 25.57
CA ARG A 186 -45.48 18.21 26.44
C ARG A 186 -44.87 16.93 25.81
N PHE A 187 -43.55 16.79 25.86
CA PHE A 187 -42.88 15.51 25.71
C PHE A 187 -42.65 14.98 27.12
N ARG A 188 -43.57 14.11 27.55
CA ARG A 188 -43.47 13.43 28.83
C ARG A 188 -42.48 12.27 28.65
N ILE A 189 -41.19 12.59 28.60
CA ILE A 189 -40.12 11.58 28.68
C ILE A 189 -39.95 11.27 30.16
N THR A 190 -40.58 10.19 30.62
CA THR A 190 -40.29 9.59 31.92
C THR A 190 -38.90 8.97 31.85
N ILE A 191 -37.86 9.76 32.16
CA ILE A 191 -36.54 9.22 32.47
C ILE A 191 -36.67 8.56 33.85
N LEU A 192 -36.71 7.23 33.87
CA LEU A 192 -36.54 6.44 35.09
C LEU A 192 -35.10 6.66 35.58
N ALA A 193 -34.91 7.69 36.39
CA ALA A 193 -33.78 7.82 37.30
C ALA A 193 -33.97 6.74 38.38
N GLY A 194 -33.42 5.56 38.12
CA GLY A 194 -33.56 4.40 39.00
C GLY A 194 -32.37 3.46 38.85
N LEU A 195 -31.15 3.97 39.00
CA LEU A 195 -30.00 3.15 39.39
C LEU A 195 -28.89 4.04 39.95
N SER A 196 -29.07 4.50 41.19
CA SER A 196 -27.95 4.81 42.07
C SER A 196 -27.88 3.68 43.10
N ILE A 197 -26.66 3.20 43.33
CA ILE A 197 -26.23 2.35 44.46
C ILE A 197 -26.52 0.84 44.26
N LEU A 198 -25.54 0.10 43.72
CA LEU A 198 -24.96 -1.09 44.37
C LEU A 198 -23.81 -1.71 43.52
N VAL A 199 -22.57 -1.27 43.71
CA VAL A 199 -21.39 -2.15 43.75
C VAL A 199 -20.40 -1.48 44.70
N ALA A 200 -20.06 -2.19 45.76
CA ALA A 200 -18.99 -1.89 46.72
C ALA A 200 -17.61 -2.13 46.09
#